data_AF-D4XM93-F1
#
_entry.id   AF-D4XM93-F1
#
_cell.length_a   1.000
_cell.length_b   1.000
_cell.length_c   1.000
_cell.angle_alpha   90.00
_cell.angle_beta   90.00
_cell.angle_gamma   90.00
#
_symmetry.space_group_name_H-M   'P 1'
#
loop_
_entity.id
_entity.type
_entity.pdbx_description
1 polymer ?
#
loop_
_entity_poly.entity_id
_entity_poly.type
_entity_poly.pdbx_seq_one_letter_code
_entity_poly.pdbx_strand_id
1 'polypeptide(L)'
;MHYKFFIIFFALLLQGCATPKWQSIQLQDYLQPYIGQSAQNIQQNLNLNDLGFQTLKHPQMTTNTLTYTVLRPINIPIPIAESISGSGPNMGGSVRLNSASTRQQSYDVNFYCHIIFELDQQQIARSIRYEGKAC
;
A
#
# COMPACT_ATOMS: atom_id res chain seq x y z
N MET A 1 6.25 -32.73 -49.04
CA MET A 1 7.14 -31.96 -48.14
C MET A 1 6.53 -30.59 -47.73
N HIS A 2 5.20 -30.41 -47.66
CA HIS A 2 4.59 -29.08 -47.45
C HIS A 2 3.76 -28.91 -46.16
N TYR A 3 3.35 -30.00 -45.50
CA TYR A 3 2.53 -29.90 -44.28
C TYR A 3 3.34 -29.49 -43.03
N LYS A 4 4.63 -29.85 -42.99
CA LYS A 4 5.55 -29.50 -41.89
C LYS A 4 5.76 -27.99 -41.75
N PHE A 5 5.74 -27.24 -42.85
CA PHE A 5 5.85 -25.79 -42.84
C PHE A 5 4.56 -25.10 -42.36
N PHE A 6 3.40 -25.73 -42.59
CA PHE A 6 2.11 -25.16 -42.19
C PHE A 6 1.93 -25.13 -40.66
N ILE A 7 2.50 -26.11 -39.95
CA ILE A 7 2.44 -26.19 -38.48
C ILE A 7 3.25 -25.08 -37.79
N ILE A 8 4.36 -24.65 -38.38
CA ILE A 8 5.22 -23.60 -37.81
C ILE A 8 4.53 -22.23 -37.87
N PHE A 9 3.73 -21.97 -38.91
CA PHE A 9 3.03 -20.69 -39.07
C PHE A 9 1.89 -20.50 -38.05
N PHE A 10 1.25 -21.58 -37.61
CA PHE A 10 0.17 -21.52 -36.62
C PHE A 10 0.69 -21.23 -35.19
N ALA A 11 1.93 -21.60 -34.88
CA ALA A 11 2.53 -21.39 -33.56
C ALA A 11 2.91 -19.91 -33.27
N LEU A 12 3.03 -19.08 -34.31
CA LEU A 12 3.45 -17.66 -34.19
C LEU A 12 2.29 -16.68 -33.89
N LEU A 13 1.05 -17.16 -33.89
CA LEU A 13 -0.14 -16.35 -33.60
C LEU A 13 -0.54 -16.37 -32.11
N LEU A 14 0.16 -17.14 -31.27
CA LEU A 14 -0.08 -17.26 -29.82
C LEU A 14 0.85 -16.38 -28.97
N GLN A 15 1.19 -15.18 -29.46
CA GLN A 15 1.77 -14.14 -28.60
C GLN A 15 0.65 -13.58 -27.72
N GLY A 16 0.39 -14.28 -26.62
CA GLY A 16 -0.48 -13.77 -25.56
C GLY A 16 0.11 -12.45 -25.05
N CYS A 17 -0.67 -11.37 -25.16
CA CYS A 17 -0.38 -10.16 -24.41
C CYS A 17 -0.34 -10.55 -22.93
N ALA A 18 0.85 -10.56 -22.34
CA ALA A 18 0.98 -10.63 -20.89
C ALA A 18 0.30 -9.36 -20.35
N THR A 19 -0.91 -9.50 -19.82
CA THR A 19 -1.56 -8.45 -19.04
C THR A 19 -0.51 -7.96 -18.05
N PRO A 20 -0.16 -6.65 -18.02
CA PRO A 20 0.83 -6.16 -17.10
C PRO A 20 0.39 -6.60 -15.72
N LYS A 21 1.19 -7.49 -15.09
CA LYS A 21 0.99 -7.86 -13.70
C LYS A 21 0.98 -6.53 -12.97
N TRP A 22 -0.11 -6.24 -12.26
CA TRP A 22 -0.17 -5.12 -11.32
C TRP A 22 0.93 -5.39 -10.28
N GLN A 23 2.15 -4.94 -10.56
CA GLN A 23 3.22 -4.94 -9.60
C GLN A 23 2.82 -3.86 -8.60
N SER A 24 2.59 -4.26 -7.36
CA SER A 24 2.55 -3.31 -6.26
C SER A 24 3.89 -2.60 -6.27
N ILE A 25 3.93 -1.38 -6.82
CA ILE A 25 5.14 -0.57 -6.85
C ILE A 25 5.54 -0.39 -5.39
N GLN A 26 6.72 -0.89 -5.03
CA GLN A 26 7.22 -0.74 -3.68
C GLN A 26 7.53 0.74 -3.48
N LEU A 27 7.01 1.34 -2.40
CA LEU A 27 7.23 2.76 -2.09
C LEU A 27 8.71 3.14 -2.16
N GLN A 28 9.59 2.24 -1.72
CA GLN A 28 11.04 2.42 -1.79
C GLN A 28 11.55 2.63 -3.22
N ASP A 29 11.10 1.81 -4.16
CA ASP A 29 11.53 1.86 -5.57
C ASP A 29 11.01 3.11 -6.26
N TYR A 30 9.81 3.55 -5.90
CA TYR A 30 9.24 4.81 -6.40
C TYR A 30 9.99 6.04 -5.90
N LEU A 31 10.50 5.99 -4.67
CA LEU A 31 11.21 7.11 -4.05
C LEU A 31 12.70 7.18 -4.45
N GLN A 32 13.30 6.05 -4.85
CA GLN A 32 14.71 5.95 -5.18
C GLN A 32 15.21 7.00 -6.21
N PRO A 33 14.47 7.31 -7.30
CA PRO A 33 14.91 8.29 -8.31
C PRO A 33 15.04 9.71 -7.78
N TYR A 34 14.39 10.03 -6.64
CA TYR A 34 14.40 11.37 -6.06
C TYR A 34 15.66 11.65 -5.22
N ILE A 35 16.47 10.63 -4.93
CA ILE A 35 17.79 10.83 -4.32
C ILE A 35 18.71 11.54 -5.33
N GLY A 36 19.37 12.60 -4.90
CA GLY A 36 20.19 13.47 -5.74
C GLY A 36 19.43 14.62 -6.39
N GLN A 37 18.12 14.75 -6.16
CA GLN A 37 17.31 15.85 -6.67
C GLN A 37 17.13 16.96 -5.63
N SER A 38 16.79 18.17 -6.10
CA SER A 38 16.49 19.29 -5.21
C SER A 38 15.14 19.13 -4.52
N ALA A 39 15.02 19.65 -3.29
CA ALA A 39 13.78 19.64 -2.53
C ALA A 39 12.60 20.21 -3.33
N GLN A 40 12.82 21.28 -4.11
CA GLN A 40 11.81 21.89 -4.96
C GLN A 40 11.34 20.95 -6.07
N ASN A 41 12.28 20.22 -6.70
CA ASN A 41 11.91 19.25 -7.74
C ASN A 41 11.11 18.08 -7.14
N ILE A 42 11.54 17.59 -5.98
CA ILE A 42 10.82 16.53 -5.24
C ILE A 42 9.41 17.02 -4.90
N GLN A 43 9.24 18.25 -4.40
CA GLN A 43 7.92 18.83 -4.10
C GLN A 43 7.00 18.95 -5.32
N GLN A 44 7.55 19.19 -6.50
CA GLN A 44 6.78 19.35 -7.72
C GLN A 44 6.41 18.02 -8.39
N ASN A 45 7.28 17.02 -8.29
CA ASN A 45 7.15 15.78 -9.06
C ASN A 45 6.72 14.57 -8.21
N LEU A 46 7.01 14.58 -6.90
CA LEU A 46 6.63 13.48 -6.02
C LEU A 46 5.13 13.53 -5.72
N ASN A 47 4.40 12.54 -6.21
CA ASN A 47 2.98 12.36 -5.91
C ASN A 47 2.70 10.99 -5.31
N LEU A 48 2.66 10.92 -3.98
CA LEU A 48 2.39 9.68 -3.26
C LEU A 48 0.95 9.17 -3.45
N ASN A 49 0.03 10.03 -3.91
CA ASN A 49 -1.34 9.61 -4.20
C ASN A 49 -1.41 8.65 -5.40
N ASP A 50 -0.42 8.69 -6.32
CA ASP A 50 -0.34 7.76 -7.46
C ASP A 50 -0.11 6.32 -7.01
N LEU A 51 0.47 6.14 -5.82
CA LEU A 51 0.64 4.84 -5.16
C LEU A 51 -0.54 4.47 -4.25
N GLY A 52 -1.59 5.30 -4.20
CA GLY A 52 -2.76 5.09 -3.34
C GLY A 52 -2.57 5.51 -1.88
N PHE A 53 -1.48 6.22 -1.55
CA PHE A 53 -1.30 6.77 -0.21
C PHE A 53 -2.12 8.04 0.00
N GLN A 54 -2.72 8.17 1.19
CA GLN A 54 -3.30 9.44 1.62
C GLN A 54 -2.21 10.27 2.28
N THR A 55 -2.07 11.54 1.91
CA THR A 55 -1.03 12.43 2.46
C THR A 55 -1.63 13.68 3.10
N LEU A 56 -0.92 14.26 4.06
CA LEU A 56 -1.23 15.61 4.54
C LEU A 56 -0.88 16.63 3.45
N LYS A 57 -1.70 17.69 3.31
CA LYS A 57 -1.70 18.59 2.14
C LYS A 57 -0.35 19.24 1.78
N HIS A 58 0.56 19.46 2.73
CA HIS A 58 1.85 20.08 2.43
C HIS A 58 3.00 19.37 3.15
N PRO A 59 4.06 18.98 2.42
CA PRO A 59 5.26 18.45 3.04
C PRO A 59 5.94 19.53 3.90
N GLN A 60 6.48 19.12 5.03
CA GLN A 60 7.19 20.01 5.96
C GLN A 60 8.65 20.13 5.53
N MET A 61 9.11 21.36 5.31
CA MET A 61 10.48 21.64 4.88
C MET A 61 11.25 22.33 6.01
N THR A 62 12.45 21.84 6.28
CA THR A 62 13.44 22.47 7.18
C THR A 62 14.75 22.69 6.43
N THR A 63 15.75 23.28 7.09
CA THR A 63 17.09 23.50 6.51
C THR A 63 17.74 22.20 6.02
N ASN A 64 17.44 21.06 6.66
CA ASN A 64 18.13 19.79 6.41
C ASN A 64 17.18 18.66 6.05
N THR A 65 15.86 18.88 6.04
CA THR A 65 14.90 17.80 5.76
C THR A 65 13.70 18.26 4.95
N LEU A 66 13.19 17.37 4.11
CA LEU A 66 11.88 17.47 3.47
C LEU A 66 11.04 16.26 3.89
N THR A 67 9.94 16.51 4.60
CA THR A 67 9.15 15.47 5.25
C THR A 67 7.75 15.38 4.68
N TYR A 68 7.39 14.20 4.17
CA TYR A 68 6.02 13.86 3.76
C TYR A 68 5.36 13.01 4.84
N THR A 69 4.11 13.31 5.15
CA THR A 69 3.32 12.52 6.11
C THR A 69 2.24 11.76 5.38
N VAL A 70 2.36 10.44 5.40
CA VAL A 70 1.40 9.48 4.85
C VAL A 70 0.49 8.98 5.96
N LEU A 71 -0.81 8.98 5.70
CA LEU A 71 -1.83 8.40 6.57
C LEU A 71 -2.07 6.94 6.16
N ARG A 72 -2.01 6.05 7.15
CA ARG A 72 -2.25 4.62 6.98
C ARG A 72 -3.44 4.22 7.86
N PRO A 73 -4.67 4.18 7.30
CA PRO A 73 -5.81 3.65 8.03
C PRO A 73 -5.63 2.14 8.20
N ILE A 74 -5.65 1.66 9.44
CA ILE A 74 -5.60 0.23 9.74
C ILE A 74 -6.96 -0.18 10.31
N ASN A 75 -7.61 -1.16 9.70
CA ASN A 75 -8.78 -1.80 10.29
C ASN A 75 -8.31 -2.92 11.21
N ILE A 76 -8.36 -2.70 12.53
CA ILE A 76 -8.06 -3.75 13.51
C ILE A 76 -9.36 -4.50 13.83
N PRO A 77 -9.53 -5.75 13.41
CA PRO A 77 -10.70 -6.55 13.81
C PRO A 77 -10.62 -6.87 15.30
N ILE A 78 -11.71 -6.65 16.04
CA ILE A 78 -11.77 -7.07 17.44
C ILE A 78 -11.95 -8.59 17.50
N PRO A 79 -11.12 -9.31 18.26
CA PRO A 79 -11.36 -10.72 18.53
C PRO A 79 -12.63 -10.87 19.37
N ILE A 80 -13.61 -11.58 18.80
CA ILE A 80 -14.79 -12.01 19.54
C ILE A 80 -14.32 -13.06 20.55
N ALA A 81 -14.44 -12.76 21.85
CA ALA A 81 -14.31 -13.80 22.85
C ALA A 81 -15.52 -14.73 22.71
N GLU A 82 -15.33 -15.91 22.14
CA GLU A 82 -16.32 -16.97 22.23
C GLU A 82 -16.46 -17.35 23.71
N SER A 83 -17.45 -16.78 24.38
CA SER A 83 -17.84 -17.25 25.70
C SER A 83 -18.37 -18.66 25.54
N ILE A 84 -17.56 -19.66 25.90
CA ILE A 84 -18.02 -21.02 26.15
C ILE A 84 -18.85 -20.95 27.44
N SER A 85 -20.11 -20.53 27.35
CA SER A 85 -21.09 -20.73 28.41
C SER A 85 -21.68 -22.13 28.22
N GLY A 86 -21.39 -22.98 29.19
CA GLY A 86 -21.64 -24.42 29.15
C GLY A 86 -23.09 -24.85 28.94
N SER A 87 -23.17 -26.09 28.44
CA SER A 87 -24.03 -27.17 28.91
C SER A 87 -25.55 -26.99 28.91
N GLY A 88 -26.19 -27.56 27.89
CA GLY A 88 -27.58 -28.02 27.93
C GLY A 88 -27.84 -29.04 26.80
N PRO A 89 -28.34 -30.26 27.08
CA PRO A 89 -28.60 -31.26 26.05
C PRO A 89 -29.97 -30.98 25.43
N ASN A 90 -30.02 -30.11 24.42
CA ASN A 90 -31.19 -30.01 23.54
C ASN A 90 -30.70 -29.84 22.10
N MET A 91 -30.75 -30.96 21.36
CA MET A 91 -30.64 -30.97 19.90
C MET A 91 -31.77 -30.15 19.27
N GLY A 92 -31.44 -29.50 18.15
CA GLY A 92 -32.44 -29.13 17.14
C GLY A 92 -32.88 -27.67 17.16
N GLY A 93 -31.95 -26.75 16.97
CA GLY A 93 -32.30 -25.37 16.64
C GLY A 93 -31.24 -24.80 15.73
N SER A 94 -31.53 -24.72 14.43
CA SER A 94 -30.75 -23.92 13.48
C SER A 94 -30.52 -22.55 14.10
N VAL A 95 -29.31 -22.26 14.57
CA VAL A 95 -28.92 -20.92 14.97
C VAL A 95 -28.97 -20.10 13.69
N ARG A 96 -30.09 -19.41 13.49
CA ARG A 96 -30.23 -18.40 12.46
C ARG A 96 -29.15 -17.39 12.79
N LEU A 97 -28.14 -17.32 11.94
CA LEU A 97 -27.13 -16.27 11.91
C LEU A 97 -27.85 -14.98 11.49
N ASN A 98 -28.75 -14.48 12.36
CA ASN A 98 -29.30 -13.15 12.25
C ASN A 98 -28.13 -12.22 12.48
N SER A 99 -27.52 -11.78 11.38
CA SER A 99 -27.21 -10.40 11.00
C SER A 99 -27.47 -9.30 12.05
N ALA A 100 -27.07 -9.52 13.30
CA ALA A 100 -26.84 -8.48 14.28
C ALA A 100 -25.56 -7.78 13.84
N SER A 101 -25.75 -6.87 12.89
CA SER A 101 -24.90 -5.75 12.51
C SER A 101 -23.55 -5.79 13.23
N THR A 102 -22.59 -6.49 12.64
CA THR A 102 -21.17 -6.34 12.96
C THR A 102 -20.77 -4.93 12.51
N ARG A 103 -21.28 -3.90 13.21
CA ARG A 103 -20.74 -2.55 13.13
C ARG A 103 -19.36 -2.62 13.75
N GLN A 104 -18.40 -3.09 12.94
CA GLN A 104 -17.05 -2.57 12.82
C GLN A 104 -16.66 -1.71 14.02
N GLN A 105 -16.40 -2.34 15.16
CA GLN A 105 -15.74 -1.66 16.26
C GLN A 105 -14.23 -1.65 15.95
N SER A 106 -13.85 -1.15 14.78
CA SER A 106 -12.45 -0.92 14.47
C SER A 106 -12.03 0.38 15.14
N TYR A 107 -10.98 0.36 15.94
CA TYR A 107 -10.37 1.61 16.41
C TYR A 107 -9.80 2.35 15.21
N ASP A 108 -10.29 3.57 14.96
CA ASP A 108 -9.72 4.46 13.95
C ASP A 108 -8.45 5.09 14.51
N VAL A 109 -7.37 4.31 14.48
CA VAL A 109 -6.04 4.79 14.84
C VAL A 109 -5.40 5.28 13.56
N ASN A 110 -5.34 6.60 13.41
CA ASN A 110 -4.59 7.23 12.33
C ASN A 110 -3.11 7.01 12.58
N PHE A 111 -2.54 5.98 11.96
CA PHE A 111 -1.12 5.79 11.97
C PHE A 111 -0.47 6.67 10.90
N TYR A 112 0.58 7.36 11.31
CA TYR A 112 1.38 8.19 10.41
C TYR A 112 2.67 7.45 10.04
N CYS A 113 3.06 7.62 8.79
CA CYS A 113 4.40 7.31 8.31
C CYS A 113 5.03 8.58 7.74
N HIS A 114 6.13 9.01 8.32
CA HIS A 114 6.93 10.13 7.85
C HIS A 114 8.00 9.61 6.91
N ILE A 115 7.98 10.09 5.67
CA ILE A 115 9.02 9.88 4.67
C ILE A 115 9.89 11.13 4.70
N ILE A 116 11.11 10.99 5.19
CA ILE A 116 12.02 12.09 5.48
C ILE A 116 13.18 12.02 4.49
N PHE A 117 13.23 12.98 3.58
CA PHE A 117 14.41 13.20 2.74
C PHE A 117 15.42 14.02 3.54
N GLU A 118 16.61 13.48 3.74
CA GLU A 118 17.75 14.20 4.31
C GLU A 118 18.38 15.06 3.21
N LEU A 119 18.45 16.36 3.44
CA LEU A 119 18.93 17.36 2.50
C LEU A 119 20.33 17.84 2.89
N ASP A 120 21.15 18.13 1.90
CA ASP A 120 22.41 18.84 2.10
C ASP A 120 22.23 20.37 2.10
N GLN A 121 23.36 21.08 2.22
CA GLN A 121 23.38 22.55 2.22
C GLN A 121 22.85 23.16 0.92
N GLN A 122 22.84 22.42 -0.18
CA GLN A 122 22.31 22.83 -1.48
C GLN A 122 20.85 22.43 -1.67
N GLN A 123 20.19 21.93 -0.62
CA GLN A 123 18.82 21.41 -0.65
C GLN A 123 18.66 20.18 -1.57
N ILE A 124 19.71 19.38 -1.72
CA ILE A 124 19.70 18.15 -2.50
C ILE A 124 19.48 16.95 -1.57
N ALA A 125 18.54 16.08 -1.93
CA ALA A 125 18.26 14.87 -1.17
C ALA A 125 19.42 13.87 -1.24
N ARG A 126 19.95 13.47 -0.09
CA ARG A 126 21.07 12.52 0.05
C ARG A 126 20.62 11.12 0.42
N SER A 127 19.59 11.03 1.24
CA SER A 127 19.04 9.76 1.70
C SER A 127 17.59 9.91 2.12
N ILE A 128 16.93 8.79 2.33
CA ILE A 128 15.54 8.73 2.79
C ILE A 128 15.50 7.94 4.09
N ARG A 129 14.87 8.50 5.12
CA ARG A 129 14.56 7.84 6.38
C ARG A 129 13.04 7.73 6.52
N TYR A 130 12.59 6.64 7.13
CA TYR A 130 11.19 6.41 7.43
C TYR A 130 11.00 6.42 8.94
N GLU A 131 9.96 7.11 9.41
CA GLU A 131 9.65 7.19 10.84
C GLU A 131 8.14 7.08 11.05
N GLY A 132 7.72 6.17 11.92
CA GLY A 132 6.31 5.97 12.24
C GLY A 132 5.98 4.50 12.42
N LYS A 133 4.94 4.21 13.19
CA LYS A 133 4.55 2.82 13.53
C LYS A 133 3.94 2.06 12.35
N ALA A 134 3.57 2.77 11.28
CA ALA A 134 3.00 2.20 10.07
C ALA A 134 3.85 2.46 8.83
N CYS A 135 5.11 2.86 8.99
CA CYS A 135 6.13 2.57 7.99
C CYS A 135 6.50 1.08 8.12
#